data_AF-Q2VB24-F1
#
_entry.id   AF-Q2VB24-F1
#
_cell.length_a   1.000
_cell.length_b   1.000
_cell.length_c   1.000
_cell.angle_alpha   90.00
_cell.angle_beta   90.00
_cell.angle_gamma   90.00
#
_symmetry.space_group_name_H-M   'P 1'
#
loop_
_entity.id
_entity.type
_entity.pdbx_description
1 polymer ?
#
loop_
_entity_poly.entity_id
_entity_poly.type
_entity_poly.pdbx_seq_one_letter_code
_entity_poly.pdbx_strand_id
1 'polypeptide(L)'
;MEVAGQPLCLLVFMLVMVIGNLVVLNLFLALLLSSFSSDNLSAPDEDGEMNNLQVALARIHRGLHWLRQGLCAVIHGDLKARQKRSKEARASMRMKRVGSKPEANGTVPGMGRLEERHAIPEGEGHVTRPNIGIPIATVESDDDIPPGDAGEENVEKPSEDVDSKQQKDTISLSEGSTVDLRKPGEEADEFSEADEEATDPEDCFPEACAHHFPCYDVDTTRGVCQVWWRLRKTCYQIVEHNWFETFIIFMILLSSGALAFEDIYIDQRKVVKVVLEYADKVFTYVFVLEMFLKWIAYGFKKYFTNYWCWLDFLIVDVSLVSLIANSLGYSDLAAIKSLRTLRALRPLRALSRFEGMRVVVNALIGAIPSIMNVLLVCLIFWLIFSIMGVNLFAGKFGKCVNRTGFIYNASIVNNKSDCLAMNDTQFYWTKVKVNFDNVGAGYLSLLQVATFKGWMEIMYAAVDSRAVEEQPIKEVNLYMYLYFVVFI
;
A
#
# COMPACT_ATOMS: atom_id res chain seq x y z
N MET A 1 -48.83 -17.59 7.21
CA MET A 1 -49.70 -17.21 8.35
C MET A 1 -51.00 -16.62 7.85
N GLU A 2 -50.97 -15.60 6.99
CA GLU A 2 -52.17 -14.96 6.41
C GLU A 2 -53.03 -15.92 5.55
N VAL A 3 -52.40 -16.71 4.67
CA VAL A 3 -53.11 -17.63 3.74
C VAL A 3 -53.55 -18.97 4.37
N ALA A 4 -52.79 -19.49 5.35
CA ALA A 4 -52.92 -20.88 5.84
C ALA A 4 -53.02 -21.00 7.38
N GLY A 5 -53.31 -19.89 8.08
CA GLY A 5 -53.39 -19.84 9.54
C GLY A 5 -52.02 -19.73 10.23
N GLN A 6 -52.06 -19.35 11.51
CA GLN A 6 -50.85 -19.11 12.31
C GLN A 6 -50.14 -20.38 12.81
N PRO A 7 -50.81 -21.36 13.47
CA PRO A 7 -50.12 -22.42 14.21
C PRO A 7 -49.34 -23.38 13.30
N LEU A 8 -49.93 -23.79 12.17
CA LEU A 8 -49.28 -24.68 11.20
C LEU A 8 -48.08 -24.01 10.54
N CYS A 9 -48.21 -22.75 10.11
CA CYS A 9 -47.09 -22.01 9.55
C CYS A 9 -45.93 -21.85 10.54
N LEU A 10 -46.21 -21.49 11.81
CA LEU A 10 -45.16 -21.37 12.82
C LEU A 10 -44.46 -22.71 13.06
N LEU A 11 -45.21 -23.80 13.19
CA LEU A 11 -44.62 -25.13 13.38
C LEU A 11 -43.70 -25.50 12.22
N VAL A 12 -44.15 -25.36 10.96
CA VAL A 12 -43.35 -25.73 9.78
C VAL A 12 -42.14 -24.82 9.61
N PHE A 13 -42.29 -23.49 9.67
CA PHE A 13 -41.16 -22.58 9.45
C PHE A 13 -40.13 -22.64 10.59
N MET A 14 -40.54 -22.81 11.85
CA MET A 14 -39.59 -22.97 12.95
C MET A 14 -38.87 -24.33 12.88
N LEU A 15 -39.56 -25.40 12.50
CA LEU A 15 -38.93 -26.72 12.30
C LEU A 15 -37.91 -26.69 11.15
N VAL A 16 -38.27 -26.10 10.00
CA VAL A 16 -37.34 -25.93 8.86
C VAL A 16 -36.16 -25.03 9.23
N MET A 17 -36.38 -23.94 9.96
CA MET A 17 -35.30 -23.06 10.43
C MET A 17 -34.34 -23.79 11.38
N VAL A 18 -34.86 -24.48 12.41
CA VAL A 18 -34.04 -25.14 13.42
C VAL A 18 -33.30 -26.34 12.85
N ILE A 19 -33.99 -27.25 12.16
CA ILE A 19 -33.37 -28.47 11.60
C ILE A 19 -32.48 -28.11 10.41
N GLY A 20 -32.93 -27.23 9.52
CA GLY A 20 -32.17 -26.79 8.35
C GLY A 20 -30.86 -26.11 8.74
N ASN A 21 -30.90 -25.11 9.64
CA ASN A 21 -29.70 -24.44 10.09
C ASN A 21 -28.77 -25.36 10.89
N LEU A 22 -29.30 -26.33 11.66
CA LEU A 22 -28.49 -27.33 12.36
C LEU A 22 -27.73 -28.23 11.37
N VAL A 23 -28.38 -28.69 10.30
CA VAL A 23 -27.73 -29.50 9.26
C VAL A 23 -26.70 -28.69 8.48
N VAL A 24 -27.01 -27.44 8.09
CA VAL A 24 -26.07 -26.55 7.40
C VAL A 24 -24.85 -26.22 8.27
N LEU A 25 -25.07 -25.91 9.57
CA LEU A 25 -24.00 -25.66 10.53
C LEU A 25 -23.10 -26.90 10.69
N ASN A 26 -23.69 -28.09 10.86
CA ASN A 26 -22.92 -29.33 11.00
C ASN A 26 -22.12 -29.66 9.74
N LEU A 27 -22.68 -29.44 8.55
CA LEU A 27 -21.97 -29.61 7.27
C LEU A 27 -20.79 -28.63 7.16
N PHE A 28 -21.02 -27.36 7.49
CA PHE A 28 -19.99 -26.33 7.48
C PHE A 28 -18.84 -26.62 8.47
N LEU A 29 -19.17 -27.02 9.70
CA LEU A 29 -18.19 -27.42 10.71
C LEU A 29 -17.41 -28.67 10.29
N ALA A 30 -18.07 -29.67 9.70
CA ALA A 30 -17.39 -30.87 9.20
C ALA A 30 -16.39 -30.56 8.08
N LEU A 31 -16.77 -29.68 7.13
CA LEU A 31 -15.88 -29.24 6.05
C LEU A 31 -14.67 -28.45 6.58
N LEU A 32 -14.89 -27.51 7.51
CA LEU A 32 -13.80 -26.75 8.15
C LEU A 32 -12.84 -27.67 8.91
N LEU A 33 -13.35 -28.55 9.78
CA LEU A 33 -12.52 -29.47 10.56
C LEU A 33 -11.75 -30.44 9.68
N SER A 34 -12.36 -30.93 8.59
CA SER A 34 -11.68 -31.75 7.59
C SER A 34 -10.52 -30.99 6.94
N SER A 35 -10.74 -29.75 6.49
CA SER A 35 -9.71 -28.92 5.85
C SER A 35 -8.53 -28.61 6.78
N PHE A 36 -8.78 -28.28 8.06
CA PHE A 36 -7.70 -28.02 9.01
C PHE A 36 -6.94 -29.29 9.42
N SER A 37 -7.55 -30.48 9.27
CA SER A 37 -6.87 -31.75 9.54
C SER A 37 -5.89 -32.15 8.42
N SER A 38 -6.17 -31.81 7.16
CA SER A 38 -5.23 -32.04 6.04
C SER A 38 -4.01 -31.12 6.10
N ASP A 39 -4.19 -29.86 6.49
CA ASP A 39 -3.10 -28.87 6.57
C ASP A 39 -2.06 -29.19 7.67
N ASN A 40 -2.38 -30.09 8.61
CA ASN A 40 -1.42 -30.62 9.60
C ASN A 40 -0.68 -31.89 9.14
N LEU A 41 -1.04 -32.45 7.98
CA LEU A 41 -0.38 -33.63 7.40
C LEU A 41 0.55 -33.26 6.24
N SER A 42 0.28 -32.17 5.54
CA SER A 42 1.33 -31.42 4.85
C SER A 42 2.06 -30.56 5.88
N ALA A 43 3.08 -31.12 6.52
CA ALA A 43 4.18 -30.27 6.99
C ALA A 43 4.62 -29.38 5.80
N PRO A 44 5.07 -28.14 6.04
CA PRO A 44 5.84 -27.48 5.00
C PRO A 44 7.07 -28.35 4.80
N ASP A 45 7.11 -29.10 3.70
CA ASP A 45 8.39 -29.50 3.14
C ASP A 45 9.17 -28.18 3.02
N GLU A 46 10.28 -28.08 3.76
CA GLU A 46 11.26 -27.04 3.49
C GLU A 46 11.79 -27.33 2.08
N ASP A 47 11.14 -26.71 1.09
CA ASP A 47 11.68 -26.52 -0.24
C ASP A 47 13.01 -25.76 -0.06
N GLY A 48 14.09 -26.53 0.09
CA GLY A 48 15.47 -26.04 0.10
C GLY A 48 15.85 -25.34 -1.22
N GLU A 49 14.93 -25.29 -2.19
CA GLU A 49 14.92 -24.39 -3.32
C GLU A 49 14.59 -22.96 -2.89
N MET A 50 15.59 -22.31 -2.27
CA MET A 50 15.69 -20.86 -2.13
C MET A 50 15.13 -20.15 -3.36
N ASN A 51 13.95 -19.53 -3.20
CA ASN A 51 13.15 -18.96 -4.27
C ASN A 51 14.03 -18.25 -5.33
N ASN A 52 14.00 -18.74 -6.57
CA ASN A 52 14.85 -18.22 -7.66
C ASN A 52 14.75 -16.68 -7.79
N LEU A 53 13.60 -16.11 -7.45
CA LEU A 53 13.35 -14.67 -7.40
C LEU A 53 14.09 -13.94 -6.26
N GLN A 54 14.18 -14.53 -5.06
CA GLN A 54 14.97 -13.98 -3.94
C GLN A 54 16.47 -14.04 -4.24
N VAL A 55 16.95 -15.15 -4.83
CA VAL A 55 18.35 -15.28 -5.27
C VAL A 55 18.68 -14.26 -6.37
N ALA A 56 17.76 -14.05 -7.32
CA ALA A 56 17.88 -13.01 -8.35
C ALA A 56 17.91 -11.60 -7.75
N LEU A 57 16.99 -11.26 -6.84
CA LEU A 57 16.96 -9.97 -6.14
C LEU A 57 18.25 -9.74 -5.33
N ALA A 58 18.76 -10.76 -4.63
CA ALA A 58 20.01 -10.68 -3.87
C ALA A 58 21.26 -10.54 -4.78
N ARG A 59 21.21 -11.02 -6.03
CA ARG A 59 22.25 -10.77 -7.05
C ARG A 59 22.13 -9.35 -7.61
N ILE A 60 20.93 -8.88 -7.93
CA ILE A 60 20.67 -7.51 -8.42
C ILE A 60 21.09 -6.46 -7.38
N HIS A 61 20.76 -6.66 -6.10
CA HIS A 61 21.11 -5.72 -5.03
C HIS A 61 22.63 -5.63 -4.81
N ARG A 62 23.35 -6.76 -4.88
CA ARG A 62 24.83 -6.79 -4.86
C ARG A 62 25.44 -6.13 -6.10
N GLY A 63 24.88 -6.38 -7.28
CA GLY A 63 25.29 -5.72 -8.52
C GLY A 63 25.12 -4.19 -8.44
N LEU A 64 23.98 -3.71 -7.95
CA LEU A 64 23.69 -2.29 -7.77
C LEU A 64 24.63 -1.63 -6.74
N HIS A 65 24.96 -2.33 -5.65
CA HIS A 65 25.94 -1.86 -4.66
C HIS A 65 27.35 -1.73 -5.27
N TRP A 66 27.79 -2.73 -6.04
CA TRP A 66 29.08 -2.69 -6.75
C TRP A 66 29.12 -1.57 -7.79
N LEU A 67 28.03 -1.37 -8.54
CA LEU A 67 27.88 -0.27 -9.51
C LEU A 67 27.94 1.09 -8.81
N ARG A 68 27.27 1.25 -7.66
CA ARG A 68 27.32 2.48 -6.84
C ARG A 68 28.72 2.76 -6.31
N GLN A 69 29.44 1.74 -5.82
CA GLN A 69 30.84 1.88 -5.38
C GLN A 69 31.77 2.23 -6.54
N GLY A 70 31.64 1.55 -7.69
CA GLY A 70 32.41 1.84 -8.90
C GLY A 70 32.17 3.27 -9.42
N LEU A 71 30.92 3.72 -9.46
CA LEU A 71 30.57 5.09 -9.86
C LEU A 71 31.16 6.12 -8.89
N CYS A 72 31.07 5.89 -7.58
CA CYS A 72 31.69 6.73 -6.56
C CYS A 72 33.23 6.75 -6.67
N ALA A 73 33.87 5.64 -7.05
CA ALA A 73 35.31 5.57 -7.26
C ALA A 73 35.77 6.35 -8.50
N VAL A 74 35.04 6.23 -9.62
CA VAL A 74 35.31 7.00 -10.86
C VAL A 74 35.13 8.50 -10.61
N ILE A 75 34.04 8.91 -9.95
CA ILE A 75 33.78 10.32 -9.63
C ILE A 75 34.85 10.89 -8.69
N HIS A 76 35.27 10.16 -7.65
CA HIS A 76 36.37 10.60 -6.77
C HIS A 76 37.73 10.63 -7.47
N GLY A 77 37.99 9.68 -8.38
CA GLY A 77 39.20 9.66 -9.20
C GLY A 77 39.30 10.88 -10.11
N ASP A 78 38.23 11.19 -10.82
CA ASP A 78 38.19 12.32 -11.76
C ASP A 78 38.18 13.69 -11.04
N LEU A 79 37.53 13.80 -9.87
CA LEU A 79 37.69 14.98 -9.00
C LEU A 79 39.13 15.15 -8.50
N LYS A 80 39.80 14.08 -8.05
CA LYS A 80 41.21 14.15 -7.63
C LYS A 80 42.13 14.51 -8.80
N ALA A 81 41.88 13.99 -10.00
CA ALA A 81 42.61 14.33 -11.22
C ALA A 81 42.43 15.83 -11.59
N ARG A 82 41.19 16.34 -11.56
CA ARG A 82 40.89 17.77 -11.75
C ARG A 82 41.55 18.66 -10.69
N GLN A 83 41.52 18.27 -9.42
CA GLN A 83 42.18 19.02 -8.35
C GLN A 83 43.71 19.02 -8.51
N LYS A 84 44.32 17.91 -8.92
CA LYS A 84 45.77 17.83 -9.19
C LYS A 84 46.17 18.73 -10.35
N ARG A 85 45.48 18.65 -11.50
CA ARG A 85 45.68 19.55 -12.65
C ARG A 85 45.49 21.03 -12.28
N SER A 86 44.51 21.35 -11.42
CA SER A 86 44.30 22.72 -10.92
C SER A 86 45.44 23.21 -10.02
N LYS A 87 45.97 22.34 -9.15
CA LYS A 87 47.14 22.67 -8.30
C LYS A 87 48.42 22.84 -9.12
N GLU A 88 48.65 22.00 -10.13
CA GLU A 88 49.78 22.09 -11.07
C GLU A 88 49.71 23.37 -11.92
N ALA A 89 48.52 23.72 -12.43
CA ALA A 89 48.30 24.99 -13.14
C ALA A 89 48.49 26.24 -12.25
N ARG A 90 48.16 26.15 -10.95
CA ARG A 90 48.45 27.23 -9.98
C ARG A 90 49.93 27.30 -9.62
N ALA A 91 50.65 26.16 -9.59
CA ALA A 91 52.08 26.12 -9.35
C ALA A 91 52.87 26.75 -10.52
N SER A 92 52.52 26.41 -11.77
CA SER A 92 53.17 26.98 -12.96
C SER A 92 52.94 28.50 -13.10
N MET A 93 51.74 29.00 -12.76
CA MET A 93 51.50 30.44 -12.65
C MET A 93 52.33 31.11 -11.55
N ARG A 94 52.54 30.45 -10.40
CA ARG A 94 53.29 31.02 -9.27
C ARG A 94 54.80 31.11 -9.58
N MET A 95 55.34 30.13 -10.31
CA MET A 95 56.74 30.12 -10.74
C MET A 95 57.02 31.22 -11.79
N LYS A 96 56.04 31.53 -12.65
CA LYS A 96 56.13 32.62 -13.64
C LYS A 96 56.01 34.03 -13.05
N ARG A 97 55.85 34.17 -11.73
CA ARG A 97 55.68 35.45 -11.00
C ARG A 97 56.87 35.84 -10.12
N VAL A 98 57.94 35.03 -10.09
CA VAL A 98 59.18 35.29 -9.34
C VAL A 98 60.31 35.58 -10.33
N GLY A 99 60.13 36.65 -11.11
CA GLY A 99 61.00 36.91 -12.26
C GLY A 99 60.82 38.29 -12.91
N SER A 100 60.61 39.35 -12.10
CA SER A 100 60.91 40.75 -12.45
C SER A 100 60.55 41.68 -11.28
N LYS A 101 61.46 42.56 -10.90
CA LYS A 101 61.18 43.79 -10.14
C LYS A 101 61.44 44.99 -11.07
N PRO A 102 60.78 46.15 -10.84
CA PRO A 102 60.65 47.17 -11.86
C PRO A 102 61.68 48.30 -11.72
N GLU A 103 61.96 48.97 -12.84
CA GLU A 103 62.36 50.36 -12.87
C GLU A 103 61.44 51.13 -13.82
N ALA A 104 61.21 52.41 -13.52
CA ALA A 104 60.29 53.28 -14.25
C ALA A 104 61.04 54.52 -14.74
N ASN A 105 60.69 55.04 -15.91
CA ASN A 105 60.65 56.47 -16.26
C ASN A 105 60.28 56.70 -17.75
N GLY A 106 59.67 57.85 -18.06
CA GLY A 106 59.87 58.54 -19.35
C GLY A 106 58.89 58.27 -20.51
N THR A 107 57.83 59.07 -20.58
CA THR A 107 57.37 59.87 -21.74
C THR A 107 57.62 59.39 -23.21
N VAL A 108 56.55 58.96 -23.90
CA VAL A 108 55.99 59.41 -25.23
C VAL A 108 56.89 60.31 -26.14
N PRO A 109 56.96 60.20 -27.51
CA PRO A 109 55.92 59.74 -28.48
C PRO A 109 56.36 58.90 -29.73
N GLY A 110 55.37 58.41 -30.52
CA GLY A 110 55.36 58.67 -31.99
C GLY A 110 55.15 57.50 -32.99
N MET A 111 54.20 57.69 -33.94
CA MET A 111 53.94 56.92 -35.20
C MET A 111 53.62 55.41 -35.11
N GLY A 112 52.82 54.78 -35.99
CA GLY A 112 52.07 55.25 -37.18
C GLY A 112 51.13 54.14 -37.72
N ARG A 113 50.21 54.47 -38.65
CA ARG A 113 49.13 53.60 -39.19
C ARG A 113 49.59 52.54 -40.21
N LEU A 114 48.80 51.46 -40.39
CA LEU A 114 48.06 51.06 -41.63
C LEU A 114 47.21 49.79 -41.33
N GLU A 115 45.87 49.82 -41.46
CA GLU A 115 45.01 49.46 -42.62
C GLU A 115 44.60 47.98 -42.76
N GLU A 116 43.30 47.77 -43.03
CA GLU A 116 42.66 46.48 -43.35
C GLU A 116 42.52 46.28 -44.87
N ARG A 117 42.59 45.03 -45.36
CA ARG A 117 41.66 44.51 -46.40
C ARG A 117 41.71 42.98 -46.62
N HIS A 118 40.59 42.33 -46.28
CA HIS A 118 39.87 41.25 -47.00
C HIS A 118 40.58 40.20 -47.88
N ALA A 119 40.31 38.91 -47.59
CA ALA A 119 40.18 37.80 -48.54
C ALA A 119 39.36 36.62 -47.93
N ILE A 120 38.81 35.73 -48.78
CA ILE A 120 38.01 34.49 -48.48
C ILE A 120 38.37 33.43 -49.57
N PRO A 121 37.86 32.16 -49.61
CA PRO A 121 37.68 31.05 -48.64
C PRO A 121 38.50 29.76 -49.02
N GLU A 122 38.12 28.61 -48.45
CA GLU A 122 38.27 27.19 -48.91
C GLU A 122 39.26 26.24 -48.19
N GLY A 123 38.85 24.95 -48.14
CA GLY A 123 39.59 23.79 -47.60
C GLY A 123 39.56 23.65 -46.06
N GLU A 124 39.59 22.45 -45.46
CA GLU A 124 39.27 21.07 -45.92
C GLU A 124 38.86 20.23 -44.68
N GLY A 125 38.44 18.96 -44.84
CA GLY A 125 37.99 18.11 -43.72
C GLY A 125 38.73 16.77 -43.58
N HIS A 126 38.54 16.09 -42.45
CA HIS A 126 38.67 14.62 -42.31
C HIS A 126 37.79 14.13 -41.14
N VAL A 127 37.06 13.04 -41.35
CA VAL A 127 36.16 12.42 -40.36
C VAL A 127 36.72 11.05 -39.98
N THR A 128 36.93 10.81 -38.68
CA THR A 128 37.33 9.49 -38.17
C THR A 128 36.30 8.98 -37.16
N ARG A 129 35.62 7.89 -37.50
CA ARG A 129 34.70 7.17 -36.60
C ARG A 129 35.51 6.25 -35.66
N PRO A 130 35.14 6.11 -34.37
CA PRO A 130 35.64 5.02 -33.54
C PRO A 130 34.82 3.74 -33.79
N ASN A 131 35.50 2.64 -34.10
CA ASN A 131 34.89 1.30 -34.17
C ASN A 131 34.52 0.80 -32.76
N ILE A 132 33.35 0.17 -32.64
CA ILE A 132 32.94 -0.55 -31.43
C ILE A 132 33.41 -2.00 -31.57
N GLY A 133 34.37 -2.40 -30.75
CA GLY A 133 34.82 -3.79 -30.62
C GLY A 133 34.09 -4.49 -29.48
N ILE A 134 33.34 -5.55 -29.79
CA ILE A 134 32.73 -6.45 -28.80
C ILE A 134 33.71 -7.60 -28.56
N PRO A 135 34.14 -7.90 -27.31
CA PRO A 135 34.92 -9.09 -27.03
C PRO A 135 34.01 -10.33 -26.97
N ILE A 136 34.19 -11.23 -27.92
CA ILE A 136 33.69 -12.61 -27.87
C ILE A 136 34.73 -13.43 -27.10
N ALA A 137 34.30 -14.23 -26.12
CA ALA A 137 35.16 -15.21 -25.47
C ALA A 137 35.20 -16.51 -26.30
N THR A 138 36.38 -17.07 -26.46
CA THR A 138 36.66 -18.25 -27.30
C THR A 138 36.35 -19.57 -26.60
N VAL A 139 35.97 -20.55 -27.41
CA VAL A 139 35.89 -21.97 -27.03
C VAL A 139 37.30 -22.55 -26.93
N GLU A 140 37.53 -23.40 -25.93
CA GLU A 140 38.57 -24.43 -25.96
C GLU A 140 37.90 -25.79 -25.82
N SER A 141 38.29 -26.70 -26.71
CA SER A 141 37.98 -28.13 -26.73
C SER A 141 39.26 -28.85 -27.12
N ASP A 142 39.53 -30.03 -26.56
CA ASP A 142 40.27 -31.09 -27.24
C ASP A 142 39.88 -32.45 -26.61
N ASP A 143 39.83 -33.47 -27.45
CA ASP A 143 39.21 -34.78 -27.21
C ASP A 143 40.19 -35.85 -26.63
N ASP A 144 39.63 -36.93 -26.04
CA ASP A 144 40.24 -38.27 -26.08
C ASP A 144 39.18 -39.39 -25.85
N ILE A 145 39.27 -40.49 -26.62
CA ILE A 145 38.26 -41.54 -26.92
C ILE A 145 39.04 -42.83 -27.37
N PRO A 146 38.59 -44.13 -27.33
CA PRO A 146 37.52 -44.92 -26.65
C PRO A 146 38.13 -46.23 -25.97
N PRO A 147 37.57 -47.48 -25.98
CA PRO A 147 36.20 -48.04 -26.19
C PRO A 147 35.70 -49.17 -25.23
N GLY A 148 34.39 -49.49 -25.37
CA GLY A 148 33.77 -50.81 -25.12
C GLY A 148 32.77 -50.88 -23.94
N ASP A 149 31.74 -51.73 -23.92
CA ASP A 149 31.02 -52.51 -24.96
C ASP A 149 29.67 -53.01 -24.34
N ALA A 150 28.66 -53.32 -25.18
CA ALA A 150 27.31 -53.86 -24.85
C ALA A 150 26.39 -53.02 -23.92
N GLY A 151 25.06 -53.03 -24.02
CA GLY A 151 24.14 -53.62 -25.00
C GLY A 151 22.75 -53.91 -24.38
N GLU A 152 21.66 -53.50 -25.05
CA GLU A 152 20.24 -53.97 -24.86
C GLU A 152 19.60 -53.80 -23.45
N GLU A 153 18.28 -53.83 -23.18
CA GLU A 153 17.05 -53.48 -23.92
C GLU A 153 15.89 -53.28 -22.89
N ASN A 154 14.78 -52.68 -23.33
CA ASN A 154 13.38 -52.87 -22.87
C ASN A 154 12.77 -52.23 -21.59
N VAL A 155 11.46 -52.05 -21.79
CA VAL A 155 10.38 -51.28 -21.14
C VAL A 155 9.72 -52.03 -19.96
N GLU A 156 8.97 -51.27 -19.13
CA GLU A 156 7.71 -51.60 -18.41
C GLU A 156 7.66 -51.45 -16.87
N LYS A 157 6.46 -51.08 -16.38
CA LYS A 157 6.02 -50.95 -14.97
C LYS A 157 5.15 -52.20 -14.61
N PRO A 158 4.32 -52.26 -13.54
CA PRO A 158 4.19 -51.53 -12.27
C PRO A 158 4.03 -52.49 -11.05
N SER A 159 3.38 -52.02 -9.95
CA SER A 159 2.71 -52.81 -8.87
C SER A 159 3.63 -53.49 -7.83
N GLU A 160 3.23 -53.89 -6.60
CA GLU A 160 2.20 -53.48 -5.60
C GLU A 160 2.60 -54.15 -4.25
N ASP A 161 1.69 -54.20 -3.27
CA ASP A 161 1.76 -54.93 -1.97
C ASP A 161 2.73 -54.39 -0.89
N VAL A 162 2.26 -53.89 0.26
CA VAL A 162 1.43 -54.50 1.33
C VAL A 162 2.18 -55.59 2.11
N ASP A 163 2.60 -55.25 3.34
CA ASP A 163 2.16 -56.04 4.50
C ASP A 163 2.12 -55.17 5.77
N SER A 164 1.26 -55.55 6.70
CA SER A 164 0.96 -54.86 7.95
C SER A 164 1.24 -55.77 9.13
N LYS A 165 2.08 -55.31 10.08
CA LYS A 165 2.21 -55.99 11.38
C LYS A 165 2.06 -55.03 12.55
N GLN A 166 1.00 -55.30 13.31
CA GLN A 166 0.65 -54.67 14.55
C GLN A 166 1.14 -55.57 15.69
N GLN A 167 1.97 -55.05 16.60
CA GLN A 167 2.24 -55.72 17.87
C GLN A 167 2.42 -54.69 18.99
N LYS A 168 1.58 -54.79 20.02
CA LYS A 168 1.81 -54.18 21.32
C LYS A 168 2.78 -55.07 22.10
N ASP A 169 3.62 -54.48 22.95
CA ASP A 169 3.48 -54.70 24.39
C ASP A 169 4.28 -53.72 25.28
N THR A 170 3.62 -53.35 26.38
CA THR A 170 4.14 -52.91 27.71
C THR A 170 5.41 -52.05 27.84
N ILE A 171 5.17 -50.76 28.11
CA ILE A 171 5.71 -49.96 29.24
C ILE A 171 7.10 -50.34 29.79
N SER A 172 8.07 -49.46 29.58
CA SER A 172 9.23 -49.26 30.46
C SER A 172 9.32 -47.78 30.83
N LEU A 173 9.52 -47.48 32.12
CA LEU A 173 9.73 -46.12 32.63
C LEU A 173 11.21 -45.93 32.96
N SER A 174 11.93 -45.10 32.20
CA SER A 174 13.14 -44.44 32.68
C SER A 174 13.50 -43.21 31.81
N GLU A 175 13.43 -42.04 32.45
CA GLU A 175 14.18 -40.79 32.23
C GLU A 175 14.69 -40.38 30.83
N GLY A 176 14.41 -39.12 30.46
CA GLY A 176 15.40 -38.30 29.75
C GLY A 176 15.05 -37.72 28.38
N SER A 177 14.02 -36.88 28.27
CA SER A 177 14.03 -35.80 27.27
C SER A 177 13.17 -34.62 27.72
N THR A 178 13.83 -33.50 28.03
CA THR A 178 13.19 -32.23 28.37
C THR A 178 12.70 -31.55 27.09
N VAL A 179 11.39 -31.65 26.82
CA VAL A 179 10.72 -30.72 25.90
C VAL A 179 10.64 -29.36 26.60
N ASP A 180 11.24 -28.35 25.99
CA ASP A 180 11.33 -27.02 26.54
C ASP A 180 9.98 -26.27 26.35
N LEU A 181 9.08 -26.41 27.32
CA LEU A 181 7.86 -25.61 27.37
C LEU A 181 8.22 -24.17 27.78
N ARG A 182 8.58 -23.34 26.79
CA ARG A 182 8.67 -21.88 26.95
C ARG A 182 7.34 -21.38 27.53
N LYS A 183 7.39 -20.78 28.71
CA LYS A 183 6.19 -20.28 29.39
C LYS A 183 5.60 -19.09 28.62
N PRO A 184 4.26 -19.01 28.44
CA PRO A 184 3.63 -17.79 27.98
C PRO A 184 3.72 -16.74 29.12
N GLY A 185 4.73 -15.88 29.04
CA GLY A 185 5.05 -14.87 30.05
C GLY A 185 6.35 -14.12 29.77
N GLU A 186 7.38 -14.79 29.25
CA GLU A 186 8.70 -14.17 29.00
C GLU A 186 8.64 -13.01 28.00
N GLU A 187 7.73 -13.05 27.01
CA GLU A 187 7.53 -11.92 26.06
C GLU A 187 6.97 -10.65 26.72
N ALA A 188 6.39 -10.73 27.93
CA ALA A 188 5.92 -9.56 28.68
C ALA A 188 7.03 -8.99 29.57
N ASP A 189 7.85 -9.85 30.18
CA ASP A 189 8.95 -9.44 31.04
C ASP A 189 10.13 -8.90 30.20
N GLU A 190 10.45 -9.52 29.06
CA GLU A 190 11.49 -9.08 28.11
C GLU A 190 11.13 -7.74 27.41
N PHE A 191 9.85 -7.38 27.37
CA PHE A 191 9.40 -6.05 26.94
C PHE A 191 9.65 -4.98 28.02
N SER A 192 9.54 -5.37 29.30
CA SER A 192 9.73 -4.45 30.44
C SER A 192 11.21 -4.13 30.72
N GLU A 193 12.13 -5.09 30.53
CA GLU A 193 13.57 -4.83 30.67
C GLU A 193 14.13 -3.97 29.51
N ALA A 194 13.52 -4.06 28.31
CA ALA A 194 13.89 -3.23 27.17
C ALA A 194 13.52 -1.74 27.33
N ASP A 195 12.50 -1.42 28.14
CA ASP A 195 12.05 -0.04 28.39
C ASP A 195 12.96 0.70 29.41
N GLU A 196 13.68 0.01 30.30
CA GLU A 196 14.57 0.67 31.28
C GLU A 196 15.95 1.08 30.70
N GLU A 197 16.51 0.34 29.72
CA GLU A 197 17.77 0.73 29.06
C GLU A 197 17.64 1.92 28.08
N ALA A 198 16.42 2.33 27.71
CA ALA A 198 16.16 3.40 26.73
C ALA A 198 16.28 4.85 27.26
N THR A 199 16.92 5.07 28.41
CA THR A 199 16.91 6.36 29.14
C THR A 199 17.69 7.50 28.45
N ASP A 200 18.56 7.20 27.48
CA ASP A 200 19.31 8.21 26.71
C ASP A 200 19.00 8.14 25.19
N PRO A 201 18.67 9.28 24.54
CA PRO A 201 18.33 9.28 23.12
C PRO A 201 19.56 8.99 22.25
N GLU A 202 19.48 7.93 21.44
CA GLU A 202 20.51 7.58 20.45
C GLU A 202 21.00 8.83 19.68
N ASP A 203 22.33 8.90 19.49
CA ASP A 203 23.01 10.05 18.89
C ASP A 203 22.69 10.20 17.38
N CYS A 204 21.57 10.86 17.09
CA CYS A 204 21.19 11.24 15.73
C CYS A 204 22.00 12.45 15.25
N PHE A 205 23.32 12.29 15.12
CA PHE A 205 24.14 13.22 14.35
C PHE A 205 23.72 13.18 12.88
N PRO A 206 23.53 14.33 12.21
CA PRO A 206 23.37 14.36 10.76
C PRO A 206 24.64 13.79 10.08
N GLU A 207 24.50 12.83 9.17
CA GLU A 207 25.63 12.22 8.42
C GLU A 207 26.50 13.25 7.68
N ALA A 208 25.98 14.46 7.47
CA ALA A 208 26.72 15.62 6.95
C ALA A 208 27.92 16.05 7.82
N CYS A 209 27.91 15.80 9.14
CA CYS A 209 29.07 16.07 10.00
C CYS A 209 30.19 15.04 9.82
N ALA A 210 29.85 13.76 9.62
CA ALA A 210 30.83 12.68 9.49
C ALA A 210 31.53 12.64 8.12
N HIS A 211 30.84 13.06 7.04
CA HIS A 211 31.33 12.84 5.68
C HIS A 211 32.16 14.01 5.07
N HIS A 212 32.31 15.16 5.75
CA HIS A 212 32.98 16.32 5.14
C HIS A 212 34.50 16.44 5.42
N PHE A 213 35.02 15.92 6.54
CA PHE A 213 36.45 16.01 6.87
C PHE A 213 36.99 14.75 7.59
N PRO A 214 37.75 13.86 6.92
CA PRO A 214 38.29 12.64 7.53
C PRO A 214 39.42 12.83 8.56
N CYS A 215 39.89 14.06 8.80
CA CYS A 215 41.07 14.36 9.62
C CYS A 215 40.94 15.68 10.39
N TYR A 216 39.73 16.01 10.87
CA TYR A 216 39.56 17.07 11.86
C TYR A 216 38.49 16.63 12.84
N ASP A 217 38.91 16.32 14.06
CA ASP A 217 37.99 16.02 15.15
C ASP A 217 37.12 17.28 15.36
N VAL A 218 35.81 17.16 15.15
CA VAL A 218 34.91 18.30 15.31
C VAL A 218 34.69 18.47 16.80
N ASP A 219 35.51 19.33 17.38
CA ASP A 219 35.51 19.74 18.78
C ASP A 219 34.07 20.02 19.27
N THR A 220 33.44 18.98 19.84
CA THR A 220 32.01 18.94 20.24
C THR A 220 31.72 19.84 21.44
N THR A 221 32.77 20.46 21.98
CA THR A 221 32.80 21.37 23.12
C THR A 221 32.38 22.81 22.78
N ARG A 222 32.24 23.18 21.50
CA ARG A 222 31.80 24.54 21.11
C ARG A 222 30.27 24.72 21.16
N GLY A 223 29.86 25.76 21.89
CA GLY A 223 28.55 25.86 22.53
C GLY A 223 27.29 25.67 21.68
N VAL A 224 27.31 25.90 20.37
CA VAL A 224 26.11 25.65 19.51
C VAL A 224 25.74 24.17 19.49
N CYS A 225 26.73 23.27 19.45
CA CYS A 225 26.49 21.83 19.46
C CYS A 225 25.98 21.36 20.83
N GLN A 226 26.56 21.89 21.92
CA GLN A 226 26.15 21.58 23.29
C GLN A 226 24.75 22.13 23.63
N VAL A 227 24.37 23.31 23.11
CA VAL A 227 23.01 23.86 23.21
C VAL A 227 22.03 23.00 22.41
N TRP A 228 22.41 22.55 21.21
CA TRP A 228 21.56 21.66 20.41
C TRP A 228 21.35 20.29 21.06
N TRP A 229 22.42 19.66 21.58
CA TRP A 229 22.33 18.39 22.30
C TRP A 229 21.51 18.51 23.59
N ARG A 230 21.68 19.63 24.34
CA ARG A 230 20.82 19.94 25.49
C ARG A 230 19.36 20.12 25.08
N LEU A 231 19.07 20.82 23.99
CA LEU A 231 17.72 21.00 23.47
C LEU A 231 17.10 19.65 23.07
N ARG A 232 17.84 18.80 22.34
CA ARG A 232 17.44 17.41 22.02
C ARG A 232 17.10 16.60 23.27
N LYS A 233 17.97 16.61 24.29
CA LYS A 233 17.74 15.88 25.54
C LYS A 233 16.51 16.40 26.29
N THR A 234 16.30 17.73 26.35
CA THR A 234 15.06 18.28 26.94
C THR A 234 13.82 17.97 26.12
N CYS A 235 13.88 17.99 24.78
CA CYS A 235 12.74 17.62 23.93
C CYS A 235 12.39 16.13 24.08
N TYR A 236 13.38 15.24 24.19
CA TYR A 236 13.17 13.82 24.47
C TYR A 236 12.47 13.63 25.82
N GLN A 237 13.00 14.24 26.88
CA GLN A 237 12.37 14.22 28.21
C GLN A 237 10.94 14.80 28.24
N ILE A 238 10.62 15.79 27.39
CA ILE A 238 9.27 16.36 27.29
C ILE A 238 8.32 15.42 26.53
N VAL A 239 8.77 14.83 25.42
CA VAL A 239 7.93 13.97 24.56
C VAL A 239 7.57 12.66 25.26
N GLU A 240 8.52 12.09 26.00
CA GLU A 240 8.35 10.83 26.75
C GLU A 240 7.66 11.01 28.12
N HIS A 241 7.31 12.25 28.50
CA HIS A 241 6.71 12.51 29.80
C HIS A 241 5.21 12.14 29.81
N ASN A 242 4.80 11.24 30.72
CA ASN A 242 3.41 10.79 30.89
C ASN A 242 2.36 11.91 30.90
N TRP A 243 2.67 13.09 31.47
CA TRP A 243 1.74 14.22 31.47
C TRP A 243 1.61 14.89 30.09
N PHE A 244 2.68 14.92 29.28
CA PHE A 244 2.62 15.40 27.90
C PHE A 244 1.84 14.43 27.02
N GLU A 245 2.05 13.11 27.17
CA GLU A 245 1.22 12.11 26.47
C GLU A 245 -0.26 12.24 26.85
N THR A 246 -0.58 12.31 28.15
CA THR A 246 -1.96 12.50 28.63
C THR A 246 -2.58 13.78 28.06
N PHE A 247 -1.81 14.88 28.01
CA PHE A 247 -2.24 16.14 27.40
C PHE A 247 -2.54 15.99 25.90
N ILE A 248 -1.68 15.32 25.14
CA ILE A 248 -1.89 15.08 23.70
C ILE A 248 -3.12 14.18 23.47
N ILE A 249 -3.31 13.11 24.26
CA ILE A 249 -4.50 12.26 24.19
C ILE A 249 -5.77 13.08 24.45
N PHE A 250 -5.78 13.91 25.49
CA PHE A 250 -6.91 14.81 25.78
C PHE A 250 -7.20 15.79 24.62
N MET A 251 -6.16 16.36 24.00
CA MET A 251 -6.31 17.22 22.81
C MET A 251 -6.84 16.46 21.59
N ILE A 252 -6.45 15.19 21.37
CA ILE A 252 -6.98 14.33 20.30
C ILE A 252 -8.47 14.04 20.53
N LEU A 253 -8.88 13.73 21.77
CA LEU A 253 -10.28 13.49 22.12
C LEU A 253 -11.12 14.76 21.94
N LEU A 254 -10.62 15.92 22.37
CA LEU A 254 -11.33 17.20 22.22
C LEU A 254 -11.44 17.61 20.74
N SER A 255 -10.39 17.43 19.94
CA SER A 255 -10.41 17.66 18.49
C SER A 255 -11.34 16.70 17.74
N SER A 256 -11.46 15.45 18.21
CA SER A 256 -12.40 14.47 17.65
C SER A 256 -13.85 14.79 18.03
N GLY A 257 -14.08 15.25 19.27
CA GLY A 257 -15.38 15.73 19.72
C GLY A 257 -15.85 16.99 18.98
N ALA A 258 -14.92 17.87 18.58
CA ALA A 258 -15.23 19.06 17.78
C ALA A 258 -15.87 18.69 16.42
N LEU A 259 -15.38 17.63 15.76
CA LEU A 259 -15.95 17.12 14.50
C LEU A 259 -17.39 16.64 14.64
N ALA A 260 -17.78 16.11 15.80
CA ALA A 260 -19.16 15.67 16.05
C ALA A 260 -20.17 16.82 16.10
N PHE A 261 -19.72 18.07 16.25
CA PHE A 261 -20.56 19.27 16.19
C PHE A 261 -20.70 19.87 14.78
N GLU A 262 -19.99 19.35 13.77
CA GLU A 262 -20.13 19.74 12.35
C GLU A 262 -21.37 19.08 11.69
N ASP A 263 -22.56 19.38 12.25
CA ASP A 263 -23.84 18.92 11.73
C ASP A 263 -24.44 19.84 10.64
N ILE A 264 -25.54 19.42 10.01
CA ILE A 264 -26.28 20.21 8.99
C ILE A 264 -26.81 21.55 9.57
N TYR A 265 -26.92 21.67 10.89
CA TYR A 265 -27.45 22.84 11.59
C TYR A 265 -26.35 23.83 12.02
N ILE A 266 -25.08 23.57 11.69
CA ILE A 266 -23.94 24.44 12.07
C ILE A 266 -24.08 25.88 11.56
N ASP A 267 -24.67 26.08 10.38
CA ASP A 267 -24.91 27.42 9.81
C ASP A 267 -26.01 28.20 10.57
N GLN A 268 -26.89 27.51 11.30
CA GLN A 268 -27.84 28.18 12.21
C GLN A 268 -27.14 28.61 13.51
N ARG A 269 -26.17 27.82 14.01
CA ARG A 269 -25.44 28.07 15.25
C ARG A 269 -24.14 28.85 15.02
N LYS A 270 -24.26 30.10 14.55
CA LYS A 270 -23.13 31.00 14.21
C LYS A 270 -22.03 31.09 15.28
N VAL A 271 -22.37 31.13 16.57
CA VAL A 271 -21.39 31.18 17.67
C VAL A 271 -20.57 29.89 17.74
N VAL A 272 -21.23 28.73 17.65
CA VAL A 272 -20.57 27.42 17.66
C VAL A 272 -19.62 27.31 16.46
N LYS A 273 -20.07 27.72 15.27
CA LYS A 273 -19.24 27.75 14.05
C LYS A 273 -17.93 28.53 14.23
N VAL A 274 -17.99 29.76 14.76
CA VAL A 274 -16.79 30.59 15.00
C VAL A 274 -15.87 29.97 16.07
N VAL A 275 -16.44 29.40 17.14
CA VAL A 275 -15.64 28.71 18.18
C VAL A 275 -14.95 27.48 17.60
N LEU A 276 -15.63 26.67 16.80
CA LEU A 276 -15.06 25.52 16.10
C LEU A 276 -13.93 25.94 15.14
N GLU A 277 -14.15 26.96 14.30
CA GLU A 277 -13.11 27.45 13.38
C GLU A 277 -11.85 27.97 14.08
N TYR A 278 -11.99 28.52 15.29
CA TYR A 278 -10.84 28.93 16.12
C TYR A 278 -10.18 27.73 16.79
N ALA A 279 -10.96 26.82 17.39
CA ALA A 279 -10.47 25.61 18.02
C ALA A 279 -9.70 24.72 17.02
N ASP A 280 -10.17 24.60 15.78
CA ASP A 280 -9.52 23.83 14.72
C ASP A 280 -8.10 24.34 14.39
N LYS A 281 -7.90 25.66 14.44
CA LYS A 281 -6.58 26.29 14.30
C LYS A 281 -5.71 25.96 15.50
N VAL A 282 -6.24 26.09 16.73
CA VAL A 282 -5.52 25.76 17.96
C VAL A 282 -5.06 24.30 17.98
N PHE A 283 -5.93 23.33 17.66
CA PHE A 283 -5.53 21.92 17.57
C PHE A 283 -4.44 21.70 16.52
N THR A 284 -4.58 22.31 15.35
CA THR A 284 -3.57 22.20 14.28
C THR A 284 -2.21 22.74 14.76
N TYR A 285 -2.17 23.88 15.44
CA TYR A 285 -0.92 24.41 16.01
C TYR A 285 -0.33 23.52 17.11
N VAL A 286 -1.15 22.95 18.00
CA VAL A 286 -0.69 22.01 19.05
C VAL A 286 -0.08 20.75 18.43
N PHE A 287 -0.70 20.18 17.40
CA PHE A 287 -0.20 18.96 16.75
C PHE A 287 1.01 19.22 15.83
N VAL A 288 1.10 20.39 15.20
CA VAL A 288 2.33 20.82 14.50
C VAL A 288 3.48 21.00 15.50
N LEU A 289 3.22 21.54 16.70
CA LEU A 289 4.22 21.66 17.76
C LEU A 289 4.67 20.28 18.28
N GLU A 290 3.73 19.35 18.50
CA GLU A 290 4.02 17.94 18.85
C GLU A 290 4.92 17.28 17.81
N MET A 291 4.62 17.46 16.51
CA MET A 291 5.42 16.93 15.40
C MET A 291 6.85 17.49 15.43
N PHE A 292 7.02 18.81 15.60
CA PHE A 292 8.35 19.41 15.70
C PHE A 292 9.13 18.94 16.94
N LEU A 293 8.47 18.77 18.09
CA LEU A 293 9.11 18.21 19.29
C LEU A 293 9.59 16.77 19.04
N LYS A 294 8.77 15.91 18.40
CA LYS A 294 9.14 14.55 18.00
C LYS A 294 10.31 14.52 17.00
N TRP A 295 10.36 15.44 16.03
CA TRP A 295 11.49 15.57 15.10
C TRP A 295 12.80 15.93 15.79
N ILE A 296 12.78 16.84 16.76
CA ILE A 296 13.96 17.23 17.54
C ILE A 296 14.40 16.09 18.47
N ALA A 297 13.44 15.48 19.18
CA ALA A 297 13.66 14.39 20.14
C ALA A 297 14.22 13.12 19.49
N TYR A 298 13.47 12.51 18.57
CA TYR A 298 13.85 11.22 17.98
C TYR A 298 14.83 11.39 16.80
N GLY A 299 14.73 12.50 16.05
CA GLY A 299 15.48 12.73 14.82
C GLY A 299 14.79 12.13 13.58
N PHE A 300 15.10 12.68 12.41
CA PHE A 300 14.43 12.35 11.14
C PHE A 300 14.42 10.85 10.81
N LYS A 301 15.54 10.14 11.02
CA LYS A 301 15.66 8.71 10.68
C LYS A 301 14.69 7.85 11.50
N LYS A 302 14.74 7.93 12.83
CA LYS A 302 13.89 7.14 13.74
C LYS A 302 12.40 7.52 13.60
N TYR A 303 12.10 8.79 13.38
CA TYR A 303 10.74 9.27 13.12
C TYR A 303 10.11 8.65 11.86
N PHE A 304 10.83 8.65 10.73
CA PHE A 304 10.30 8.13 9.45
C PHE A 304 10.34 6.60 9.33
N THR A 305 11.01 5.88 10.24
CA THR A 305 10.93 4.40 10.33
C THR A 305 9.67 3.91 11.05
N ASN A 306 9.06 4.71 11.94
CA ASN A 306 7.90 4.29 12.72
C ASN A 306 6.57 4.60 12.00
N TYR A 307 5.80 3.57 11.63
CA TYR A 307 4.51 3.70 10.95
C TYR A 307 3.49 4.61 11.66
N TRP A 308 3.48 4.61 13.00
CA TRP A 308 2.58 5.45 13.79
C TRP A 308 2.98 6.93 13.76
N CYS A 309 4.29 7.22 13.73
CA CYS A 309 4.79 8.57 13.50
C CYS A 309 4.49 9.04 12.06
N TRP A 310 4.53 8.14 11.08
CA TRP A 310 4.15 8.42 9.69
C TRP A 310 2.65 8.74 9.53
N LEU A 311 1.78 8.03 10.27
CA LEU A 311 0.34 8.32 10.34
C LEU A 311 0.07 9.70 10.97
N ASP A 312 0.72 10.00 12.10
CA ASP A 312 0.65 11.33 12.74
C ASP A 312 1.08 12.44 11.77
N PHE A 313 2.21 12.26 11.09
CA PHE A 313 2.75 13.17 10.09
C PHE A 313 1.76 13.47 8.97
N LEU A 314 1.20 12.44 8.33
CA LEU A 314 0.25 12.59 7.23
C LEU A 314 -1.00 13.40 7.63
N ILE A 315 -1.53 13.16 8.83
CA ILE A 315 -2.73 13.86 9.33
C ILE A 315 -2.42 15.34 9.67
N VAL A 316 -1.23 15.62 10.20
CA VAL A 316 -0.75 16.99 10.44
C VAL A 316 -0.53 17.73 9.11
N ASP A 317 0.12 17.10 8.14
CA ASP A 317 0.38 17.68 6.81
C ASP A 317 -0.92 18.05 6.07
N VAL A 318 -1.90 17.15 6.02
CA VAL A 318 -3.22 17.41 5.42
C VAL A 318 -3.91 18.60 6.11
N SER A 319 -3.79 18.71 7.43
CA SER A 319 -4.34 19.83 8.20
C SER A 319 -3.59 21.14 7.94
N LEU A 320 -2.26 21.10 7.83
CA LEU A 320 -1.40 22.25 7.55
C LEU A 320 -1.61 22.81 6.15
N VAL A 321 -1.66 21.95 5.12
CA VAL A 321 -1.99 22.34 3.73
C VAL A 321 -3.36 22.99 3.67
N SER A 322 -4.36 22.42 4.37
CA SER A 322 -5.71 23.00 4.45
C SER A 322 -5.72 24.40 5.11
N LEU A 323 -4.90 24.62 6.14
CA LEU A 323 -4.77 25.91 6.83
C LEU A 323 -4.08 26.96 5.94
N ILE A 324 -2.93 26.62 5.36
CA ILE A 324 -2.14 27.52 4.49
C ILE A 324 -2.98 27.94 3.27
N ALA A 325 -3.64 26.99 2.61
CA ALA A 325 -4.47 27.26 1.45
C ALA A 325 -5.66 28.19 1.75
N ASN A 326 -6.24 28.09 2.95
CA ASN A 326 -7.29 28.99 3.42
C ASN A 326 -6.76 30.41 3.72
N SER A 327 -5.54 30.53 4.26
CA SER A 327 -4.92 31.84 4.53
C SER A 327 -4.44 32.57 3.27
N LEU A 328 -4.08 31.83 2.22
CA LEU A 328 -3.66 32.37 0.92
C LEU A 328 -4.84 32.70 -0.02
N GLY A 329 -6.09 32.47 0.40
CA GLY A 329 -7.27 32.78 -0.40
C GLY A 329 -7.59 31.80 -1.54
N TYR A 330 -6.94 30.63 -1.58
CA TYR A 330 -7.22 29.59 -2.58
C TYR A 330 -8.42 28.68 -2.20
N SER A 331 -9.30 29.14 -1.30
CA SER A 331 -10.36 28.36 -0.64
C SER A 331 -11.30 27.58 -1.56
N ASP A 332 -11.46 28.06 -2.79
CA ASP A 332 -12.54 27.66 -3.70
C ASP A 332 -12.15 26.53 -4.66
N LEU A 333 -10.88 26.11 -4.68
CA LEU A 333 -10.48 24.94 -5.46
C LEU A 333 -11.12 23.66 -4.87
N ALA A 334 -11.73 22.85 -5.74
CA ALA A 334 -12.40 21.61 -5.34
C ALA A 334 -11.51 20.67 -4.51
N ALA A 335 -10.20 20.64 -4.80
CA ALA A 335 -9.21 19.89 -4.03
C ALA A 335 -9.08 20.35 -2.57
N ILE A 336 -9.17 21.65 -2.29
CA ILE A 336 -9.09 22.17 -0.91
C ILE A 336 -10.39 21.86 -0.15
N LYS A 337 -11.53 21.79 -0.86
CA LYS A 337 -12.80 21.33 -0.29
C LYS A 337 -12.78 19.84 0.08
N SER A 338 -12.14 18.97 -0.70
CA SER A 338 -11.97 17.54 -0.35
C SER A 338 -10.88 17.29 0.70
N LEU A 339 -9.78 18.07 0.70
CA LEU A 339 -8.81 18.03 1.80
C LEU A 339 -9.45 18.38 3.16
N ARG A 340 -10.46 19.27 3.18
CA ARG A 340 -11.24 19.55 4.40
C ARG A 340 -11.96 18.31 4.94
N THR A 341 -12.51 17.45 4.08
CA THR A 341 -13.20 16.22 4.53
C THR A 341 -12.25 15.16 5.10
N LEU A 342 -10.96 15.19 4.74
CA LEU A 342 -9.95 14.30 5.34
C LEU A 342 -9.66 14.61 6.82
N ARG A 343 -10.15 15.73 7.38
CA ARG A 343 -10.11 15.99 8.84
C ARG A 343 -10.86 14.91 9.63
N ALA A 344 -11.81 14.20 9.01
CA ALA A 344 -12.46 13.02 9.59
C ALA A 344 -11.50 11.86 9.93
N LEU A 345 -10.24 11.90 9.46
CA LEU A 345 -9.20 10.94 9.81
C LEU A 345 -8.48 11.26 11.13
N ARG A 346 -8.67 12.45 11.73
CA ARG A 346 -8.02 12.82 13.00
C ARG A 346 -8.22 11.79 14.14
N PRO A 347 -9.39 11.13 14.32
CA PRO A 347 -9.56 10.09 15.34
C PRO A 347 -8.64 8.88 15.16
N LEU A 348 -8.09 8.62 13.96
CA LEU A 348 -7.12 7.53 13.76
C LEU A 348 -5.84 7.73 14.58
N ARG A 349 -5.52 8.97 14.99
CA ARG A 349 -4.41 9.26 15.91
C ARG A 349 -4.62 8.69 17.32
N ALA A 350 -5.86 8.37 17.70
CA ALA A 350 -6.11 7.66 18.95
C ALA A 350 -5.65 6.19 18.88
N LEU A 351 -5.65 5.57 17.69
CA LEU A 351 -5.20 4.18 17.49
C LEU A 351 -3.71 3.98 17.80
N SER A 352 -2.87 5.01 17.55
CA SER A 352 -1.44 4.95 17.88
C SER A 352 -1.17 5.10 19.38
N ARG A 353 -2.06 5.78 20.11
CA ARG A 353 -1.91 6.12 21.53
C ARG A 353 -2.54 5.11 22.48
N PHE A 354 -3.61 4.41 22.09
CA PHE A 354 -4.18 3.35 22.91
C PHE A 354 -3.52 2.00 22.64
N GLU A 355 -2.73 1.49 23.58
CA GLU A 355 -2.05 0.19 23.53
C GLU A 355 -2.99 -0.96 23.12
N GLY A 356 -4.16 -1.05 23.75
CA GLY A 356 -5.15 -2.08 23.41
C GLY A 356 -5.66 -2.00 21.96
N MET A 357 -5.74 -0.81 21.36
CA MET A 357 -6.07 -0.66 19.94
C MET A 357 -4.88 -0.99 19.05
N ARG A 358 -3.65 -0.62 19.46
CA ARG A 358 -2.40 -0.94 18.76
C ARG A 358 -2.22 -2.46 18.61
N VAL A 359 -2.45 -3.24 19.66
CA VAL A 359 -2.35 -4.71 19.64
C VAL A 359 -3.34 -5.31 18.64
N VAL A 360 -4.60 -4.88 18.66
CA VAL A 360 -5.64 -5.36 17.72
C VAL A 360 -5.31 -5.00 16.27
N VAL A 361 -4.81 -3.78 16.01
CA VAL A 361 -4.41 -3.36 14.66
C VAL A 361 -3.18 -4.14 14.18
N ASN A 362 -2.19 -4.37 15.03
CA ASN A 362 -1.01 -5.19 14.70
C ASN A 362 -1.41 -6.63 14.36
N ALA A 363 -2.29 -7.26 15.15
CA ALA A 363 -2.82 -8.59 14.87
C ALA A 363 -3.59 -8.64 13.53
N LEU A 364 -4.42 -7.62 13.25
CA LEU A 364 -5.13 -7.51 11.98
C LEU A 364 -4.17 -7.35 10.79
N ILE A 365 -3.13 -6.51 10.91
CA ILE A 365 -2.10 -6.33 9.88
C ILE A 365 -1.32 -7.64 9.64
N GLY A 366 -1.00 -8.38 10.70
CA GLY A 366 -0.38 -9.70 10.60
C GLY A 366 -1.23 -10.73 9.85
N ALA A 367 -2.56 -10.60 9.89
CA ALA A 367 -3.49 -11.46 9.15
C ALA A 367 -3.67 -11.06 7.66
N ILE A 368 -3.33 -9.82 7.26
CA ILE A 368 -3.55 -9.31 5.89
C ILE A 368 -2.96 -10.24 4.81
N PRO A 369 -1.72 -10.75 4.90
CA PRO A 369 -1.16 -11.60 3.85
C PRO A 369 -1.99 -12.88 3.59
N SER A 370 -2.48 -13.52 4.65
CA SER A 370 -3.35 -14.71 4.55
C SER A 370 -4.72 -14.33 3.97
N ILE A 371 -5.34 -13.25 4.46
CA ILE A 371 -6.62 -12.75 3.95
C ILE A 371 -6.52 -12.41 2.46
N MET A 372 -5.41 -11.81 2.00
CA MET A 372 -5.22 -11.46 0.59
C MET A 372 -5.13 -12.68 -0.32
N ASN A 373 -4.54 -13.79 0.13
CA ASN A 373 -4.51 -15.05 -0.63
C ASN A 373 -5.92 -15.62 -0.81
N VAL A 374 -6.71 -15.72 0.27
CA VAL A 374 -8.10 -16.19 0.22
C VAL A 374 -8.96 -15.26 -0.64
N LEU A 375 -8.83 -13.95 -0.45
CA LEU A 375 -9.56 -12.93 -1.20
C LEU A 375 -9.27 -13.01 -2.71
N LEU A 376 -8.02 -13.27 -3.11
CA LEU A 376 -7.66 -13.45 -4.52
C LEU A 376 -8.37 -14.67 -5.14
N VAL A 377 -8.44 -15.80 -4.43
CA VAL A 377 -9.20 -16.98 -4.87
C VAL A 377 -10.69 -16.66 -4.98
N CYS A 378 -11.28 -16.00 -3.97
CA CYS A 378 -12.69 -15.57 -4.00
C CYS A 378 -12.99 -14.63 -5.17
N LEU A 379 -12.09 -13.68 -5.49
CA LEU A 379 -12.24 -12.80 -6.64
C LEU A 379 -12.22 -13.58 -7.96
N ILE A 380 -11.28 -14.51 -8.16
CA ILE A 380 -11.23 -15.33 -9.38
C ILE A 380 -12.50 -16.18 -9.53
N PHE A 381 -13.01 -16.75 -8.43
CA PHE A 381 -14.27 -17.50 -8.44
C PHE A 381 -15.48 -16.61 -8.80
N TRP A 382 -15.58 -15.43 -8.17
CA TRP A 382 -16.64 -14.46 -8.47
C TRP A 382 -16.53 -13.85 -9.88
N LEU A 383 -15.32 -13.80 -10.47
CA LEU A 383 -15.12 -13.37 -11.86
C LEU A 383 -15.87 -14.27 -12.84
N ILE A 384 -15.82 -15.59 -12.63
CA ILE A 384 -16.48 -16.59 -13.50
C ILE A 384 -18.00 -16.35 -13.48
N PHE A 385 -18.58 -16.27 -12.29
CA PHE A 385 -20.01 -15.95 -12.12
C PHE A 385 -20.34 -14.57 -12.68
N SER A 386 -19.49 -13.56 -12.50
CA SER A 386 -19.75 -12.23 -13.03
C SER A 386 -19.72 -12.18 -14.56
N ILE A 387 -18.84 -12.92 -15.23
CA ILE A 387 -18.80 -13.02 -16.70
C ILE A 387 -20.04 -13.77 -17.20
N MET A 388 -20.41 -14.86 -16.54
CA MET A 388 -21.66 -15.60 -16.83
C MET A 388 -22.89 -14.70 -16.67
N GLY A 389 -22.98 -13.93 -15.58
CA GLY A 389 -24.06 -12.98 -15.32
C GLY A 389 -24.14 -11.86 -16.36
N VAL A 390 -23.00 -11.31 -16.80
CA VAL A 390 -22.96 -10.33 -17.91
C VAL A 390 -23.53 -10.96 -19.19
N ASN A 391 -23.09 -12.17 -19.57
CA ASN A 391 -23.59 -12.86 -20.76
C ASN A 391 -25.10 -13.18 -20.70
N LEU A 392 -25.62 -13.46 -19.50
CA LEU A 392 -27.05 -13.77 -19.30
C LEU A 392 -27.93 -12.52 -19.23
N PHE A 393 -27.46 -11.42 -18.62
CA PHE A 393 -28.33 -10.34 -18.14
C PHE A 393 -27.96 -8.91 -18.62
N ALA A 394 -26.81 -8.69 -19.26
CA ALA A 394 -26.40 -7.36 -19.71
C ALA A 394 -27.45 -6.69 -20.62
N GLY A 395 -27.78 -5.43 -20.37
CA GLY A 395 -28.76 -4.66 -21.17
C GLY A 395 -30.23 -5.10 -21.04
N LYS A 396 -30.54 -6.15 -20.25
CA LYS A 396 -31.90 -6.66 -20.04
C LYS A 396 -32.60 -6.09 -18.80
N PHE A 397 -31.87 -5.41 -17.92
CA PHE A 397 -32.42 -4.82 -16.67
C PHE A 397 -32.99 -3.40 -16.88
N GLY A 398 -33.35 -3.06 -18.12
CA GLY A 398 -34.03 -1.81 -18.45
C GLY A 398 -35.54 -1.94 -18.28
N LYS A 399 -36.20 -0.86 -17.86
CA LYS A 399 -37.66 -0.78 -17.77
C LYS A 399 -38.17 0.63 -18.03
N CYS A 400 -39.26 0.73 -18.77
CA CYS A 400 -40.02 1.96 -18.93
C CYS A 400 -40.82 2.24 -17.65
N VAL A 401 -40.65 3.43 -17.08
CA VAL A 401 -41.39 3.89 -15.89
C VAL A 401 -42.00 5.28 -16.13
N ASN A 402 -43.13 5.54 -15.47
CA ASN A 402 -43.68 6.89 -15.35
C ASN A 402 -42.97 7.67 -14.22
N ARG A 403 -43.08 9.00 -14.18
CA ARG A 403 -42.71 9.88 -13.05
C ARG A 403 -43.27 9.42 -11.70
N THR A 404 -44.41 8.73 -11.69
CA THR A 404 -45.01 8.13 -10.48
C THR A 404 -44.34 6.82 -10.01
N GLY A 405 -43.37 6.29 -10.78
CA GLY A 405 -42.70 5.02 -10.52
C GLY A 405 -43.44 3.78 -11.00
N PHE A 406 -44.63 3.93 -11.60
CA PHE A 406 -45.40 2.81 -12.13
C PHE A 406 -44.74 2.18 -13.37
N ILE A 407 -44.74 0.85 -13.43
CA ILE A 407 -44.22 0.02 -14.52
C ILE A 407 -45.42 -0.48 -15.34
N TYR A 408 -45.45 -0.20 -16.64
CA TYR A 408 -46.52 -0.69 -17.52
C TYR A 408 -46.24 -2.11 -18.01
N ASN A 409 -47.30 -2.88 -18.24
CA ASN A 409 -47.24 -4.18 -18.89
C ASN A 409 -46.68 -4.06 -20.31
N ALA A 410 -45.95 -5.09 -20.76
CA ALA A 410 -45.36 -5.15 -22.10
C ALA A 410 -46.37 -5.05 -23.26
N SER A 411 -47.67 -5.27 -23.01
CA SER A 411 -48.74 -5.07 -23.99
C SER A 411 -48.97 -3.60 -24.38
N ILE A 412 -48.49 -2.64 -23.58
CA ILE A 412 -48.63 -1.19 -23.83
C ILE A 412 -47.30 -0.61 -24.33
N VAL A 413 -46.18 -1.02 -23.72
CA VAL A 413 -44.82 -0.64 -24.11
C VAL A 413 -44.00 -1.91 -24.17
N ASN A 414 -43.71 -2.42 -25.37
CA ASN A 414 -42.96 -3.67 -25.51
C ASN A 414 -41.44 -3.42 -25.55
N ASN A 415 -41.00 -2.35 -26.21
CA ASN A 415 -39.58 -2.03 -26.38
C ASN A 415 -39.21 -0.65 -25.84
N LYS A 416 -37.91 -0.42 -25.60
CA LYS A 416 -37.33 0.89 -25.30
C LYS A 416 -37.63 1.95 -26.37
N SER A 417 -37.68 1.55 -27.65
CA SER A 417 -38.11 2.43 -28.75
C SER A 417 -39.49 3.02 -28.50
N ASP A 418 -40.41 2.19 -28.02
CA ASP A 418 -41.81 2.55 -27.84
C ASP A 418 -41.94 3.46 -26.60
N CYS A 419 -41.18 3.17 -25.54
CA CYS A 419 -41.05 4.01 -24.36
C CYS A 419 -40.54 5.44 -24.71
N LEU A 420 -39.62 5.56 -25.66
CA LEU A 420 -39.06 6.83 -26.12
C LEU A 420 -39.95 7.53 -27.16
N ALA A 421 -40.68 6.77 -27.98
CA ALA A 421 -41.67 7.29 -28.93
C ALA A 421 -42.92 7.83 -28.23
N MET A 422 -43.23 7.33 -27.03
CA MET A 422 -44.19 7.89 -26.08
C MET A 422 -43.63 9.20 -25.48
N ASN A 423 -43.41 10.21 -26.34
CA ASN A 423 -42.74 11.49 -26.07
C ASN A 423 -43.60 12.45 -25.22
N ASP A 424 -44.19 11.92 -24.17
CA ASP A 424 -44.78 12.67 -23.07
C ASP A 424 -43.69 12.83 -22.01
N THR A 425 -43.59 14.00 -21.38
CA THR A 425 -42.52 14.30 -20.39
C THR A 425 -42.59 13.43 -19.11
N GLN A 426 -43.55 12.51 -19.06
CA GLN A 426 -43.88 11.62 -17.95
C GLN A 426 -43.13 10.28 -18.00
N PHE A 427 -42.67 9.83 -19.17
CA PHE A 427 -42.05 8.51 -19.33
C PHE A 427 -40.53 8.61 -19.45
N TYR A 428 -39.82 7.65 -18.85
CA TYR A 428 -38.39 7.49 -19.06
C TYR A 428 -37.96 6.03 -18.93
N TRP A 429 -37.01 5.64 -19.78
CA TRP A 429 -36.34 4.34 -19.66
C TRP A 429 -35.29 4.41 -18.56
N THR A 430 -35.45 3.61 -17.51
CA THR A 430 -34.48 3.50 -16.41
C THR A 430 -33.94 2.09 -16.30
N LYS A 431 -32.78 1.94 -15.68
CA LYS A 431 -32.19 0.63 -15.39
C LYS A 431 -32.05 0.42 -13.89
N VAL A 432 -32.06 -0.85 -13.45
CA VAL A 432 -31.77 -1.19 -12.05
C VAL A 432 -30.36 -0.68 -11.69
N LYS A 433 -30.22 -0.08 -10.49
CA LYS A 433 -28.99 0.61 -10.07
C LYS A 433 -27.78 -0.32 -9.97
N VAL A 434 -28.02 -1.56 -9.55
CA VAL A 434 -27.02 -2.64 -9.45
C VAL A 434 -27.44 -3.70 -10.46
N ASN A 435 -26.57 -4.00 -11.41
CA ASN A 435 -26.88 -4.81 -12.57
C ASN A 435 -25.64 -5.50 -13.17
N PHE A 436 -25.86 -6.32 -14.20
CA PHE A 436 -24.80 -7.06 -14.90
C PHE A 436 -24.41 -6.41 -16.25
N ASP A 437 -24.47 -5.08 -16.40
CA ASP A 437 -24.05 -4.43 -17.66
C ASP A 437 -22.52 -4.53 -17.89
N ASN A 438 -21.73 -4.66 -16.81
CA ASN A 438 -20.28 -4.74 -16.84
C ASN A 438 -19.80 -5.69 -15.74
N VAL A 439 -18.63 -6.31 -15.89
CA VAL A 439 -18.05 -7.21 -14.87
C VAL A 439 -17.94 -6.54 -13.49
N GLY A 440 -17.48 -5.29 -13.40
CA GLY A 440 -17.42 -4.58 -12.10
C GLY A 440 -18.78 -4.36 -11.42
N ALA A 441 -19.85 -4.19 -12.21
CA ALA A 441 -21.22 -4.09 -11.69
C ALA A 441 -21.78 -5.48 -11.34
N GLY A 442 -21.37 -6.52 -12.08
CA GLY A 442 -21.64 -7.92 -11.75
C GLY A 442 -21.03 -8.33 -10.40
N TYR A 443 -19.78 -7.96 -10.11
CA TYR A 443 -19.17 -8.13 -8.78
C TYR A 443 -20.00 -7.48 -7.66
N LEU A 444 -20.47 -6.24 -7.85
CA LEU A 444 -21.33 -5.56 -6.87
C LEU A 444 -22.69 -6.27 -6.71
N SER A 445 -23.23 -6.79 -7.80
CA SER A 445 -24.48 -7.57 -7.81
C SER A 445 -24.31 -8.89 -7.03
N LEU A 446 -23.23 -9.62 -7.30
CA LEU A 446 -22.88 -10.87 -6.60
C LEU A 446 -22.60 -10.63 -5.11
N LEU A 447 -21.94 -9.52 -4.74
CA LEU A 447 -21.74 -9.14 -3.35
C LEU A 447 -23.06 -8.90 -2.60
N GLN A 448 -24.06 -8.29 -3.24
CA GLN A 448 -25.40 -8.11 -2.66
C GLN A 448 -26.17 -9.43 -2.51
N VAL A 449 -25.99 -10.36 -3.45
CA VAL A 449 -26.53 -11.72 -3.37
C VAL A 449 -25.87 -12.51 -2.23
N ALA A 450 -24.55 -12.57 -2.18
CA ALA A 450 -23.78 -13.30 -1.17
C ALA A 450 -23.97 -12.77 0.26
N THR A 451 -24.22 -11.46 0.42
CA THR A 451 -24.54 -10.86 1.73
C THR A 451 -26.03 -10.92 2.09
N PHE A 452 -26.87 -11.50 1.24
CA PHE A 452 -28.32 -11.55 1.35
C PHE A 452 -28.97 -10.17 1.62
N LYS A 453 -28.40 -9.10 1.05
CA LYS A 453 -28.89 -7.70 1.20
C LYS A 453 -29.04 -7.01 -0.15
N GLY A 454 -30.28 -6.71 -0.53
CA GLY A 454 -30.62 -6.12 -1.84
C GLY A 454 -30.85 -7.14 -2.96
N TRP A 455 -30.48 -8.41 -2.74
CA TRP A 455 -30.60 -9.52 -3.70
C TRP A 455 -31.95 -9.66 -4.39
N MET A 456 -33.05 -9.38 -3.68
CA MET A 456 -34.41 -9.49 -4.20
C MET A 456 -34.63 -8.65 -5.46
N GLU A 457 -34.14 -7.41 -5.51
CA GLU A 457 -34.29 -6.53 -6.69
C GLU A 457 -33.55 -7.08 -7.91
N ILE A 458 -32.37 -7.67 -7.69
CA ILE A 458 -31.53 -8.27 -8.73
C ILE A 458 -32.19 -9.55 -9.26
N MET A 459 -32.67 -10.41 -8.37
CA MET A 459 -33.26 -11.71 -8.76
C MET A 459 -34.62 -11.54 -9.43
N TYR A 460 -35.46 -10.60 -9.00
CA TYR A 460 -36.67 -10.24 -9.74
C TYR A 460 -36.35 -9.65 -11.12
N ALA A 461 -35.39 -8.72 -11.21
CA ALA A 461 -34.99 -8.16 -12.51
C ALA A 461 -34.42 -9.22 -13.47
N ALA A 462 -33.72 -10.24 -12.96
CA ALA A 462 -33.21 -11.36 -13.74
C ALA A 462 -34.32 -12.32 -14.22
N VAL A 463 -35.28 -12.63 -13.36
CA VAL A 463 -36.38 -13.56 -13.67
C VAL A 463 -37.45 -12.93 -14.58
N ASP A 464 -37.65 -11.62 -14.47
CA ASP A 464 -38.55 -10.88 -15.35
C ASP A 464 -37.88 -10.46 -16.68
N SER A 465 -36.59 -10.76 -16.85
CA SER A 465 -35.79 -10.34 -18.02
C SER A 465 -36.15 -11.09 -19.30
N ARG A 466 -36.14 -10.36 -20.43
CA ARG A 466 -36.37 -10.90 -21.78
C ARG A 466 -35.15 -10.71 -22.69
N ALA A 467 -35.29 -10.13 -23.89
CA ALA A 467 -34.17 -9.72 -24.71
C ALA A 467 -33.67 -8.32 -24.31
N VAL A 468 -32.58 -7.90 -24.93
CA VAL A 468 -31.94 -6.59 -24.70
C VAL A 468 -32.87 -5.48 -25.21
N GLU A 469 -33.06 -4.43 -24.41
CA GLU A 469 -33.96 -3.30 -24.69
C GLU A 469 -35.48 -3.63 -24.80
N GLU A 470 -35.90 -4.84 -24.42
CA GLU A 470 -37.33 -5.18 -24.23
C GLU A 470 -37.81 -4.86 -22.81
N GLN A 471 -39.10 -4.53 -22.68
CA GLN A 471 -39.78 -4.34 -21.38
C GLN A 471 -39.90 -5.69 -20.66
N PRO A 472 -39.51 -5.78 -19.37
CA PRO A 472 -39.61 -7.02 -18.60
C PRO A 472 -41.07 -7.47 -18.44
N ILE A 473 -41.26 -8.78 -18.35
CA ILE A 473 -42.56 -9.41 -18.07
C ILE A 473 -42.38 -10.33 -16.87
N LYS A 474 -43.26 -10.20 -15.88
CA LYS A 474 -43.24 -10.99 -14.65
C LYS A 474 -43.05 -12.48 -14.92
N GLU A 475 -42.02 -13.06 -14.32
CA GLU A 475 -41.74 -14.51 -14.28
C GLU A 475 -41.54 -15.21 -15.64
N VAL A 476 -41.28 -14.48 -16.74
CA VAL A 476 -41.04 -15.09 -18.07
C VAL A 476 -39.79 -15.98 -18.10
N ASN A 477 -38.73 -15.63 -17.36
CA ASN A 477 -37.48 -16.38 -17.33
C ASN A 477 -37.25 -17.03 -15.95
N LEU A 478 -38.27 -17.72 -15.44
CA LEU A 478 -38.33 -18.30 -14.09
C LEU A 478 -37.09 -19.12 -13.70
N TYR A 479 -36.50 -19.87 -14.64
CA TYR A 479 -35.33 -20.73 -14.37
C TYR A 479 -34.05 -19.96 -14.03
N MET A 480 -34.00 -18.64 -14.23
CA MET A 480 -32.86 -17.80 -13.82
C MET A 480 -32.66 -17.76 -12.29
N TYR A 481 -33.65 -18.16 -11.49
CA TYR A 481 -33.44 -18.44 -10.06
C TYR A 481 -32.29 -19.43 -9.82
N LEU A 482 -32.09 -20.41 -10.71
CA LEU A 482 -31.03 -21.42 -10.57
C LEU A 482 -29.61 -20.81 -10.67
N TYR A 483 -29.41 -19.74 -11.44
CA TYR A 483 -28.10 -19.06 -11.52
C TYR A 483 -27.68 -18.53 -10.14
N PHE A 484 -28.62 -17.96 -9.38
CA PHE A 484 -28.33 -17.44 -8.04
C PHE A 484 -28.24 -18.55 -7.00
N VAL A 485 -29.07 -19.60 -7.10
CA VAL A 485 -29.02 -20.78 -6.21
C VAL A 485 -27.73 -21.61 -6.39
N VAL A 486 -27.08 -21.55 -7.55
CA VAL A 486 -25.76 -22.20 -7.79
C VAL A 486 -24.58 -21.29 -7.39
N PHE A 487 -24.81 -19.98 -7.24
CA PHE A 487 -23.80 -19.03 -6.76
C PHE A 487 -23.74 -18.95 -5.22
N ILE A 488 -24.89 -19.11 -4.56
CA ILE A 488 -25.06 -19.16 -3.09
C ILE A 488 -24.60 -20.51 -2.55
#